data_AF-A0A432G7Y2-F1
#
_entry.id   AF-A0A432G7Y2-F1
#
_cell.length_a   1.000
_cell.length_b   1.000
_cell.length_c   1.000
_cell.angle_alpha   90.00
_cell.angle_beta   90.00
_cell.angle_gamma   90.00
#
_symmetry.space_group_name_H-M   'P 1'
#
loop_
_entity.id
_entity.type
_entity.pdbx_description
1 polymer ?
#
loop_
_entity_poly.entity_id
_entity_poly.type
_entity_poly.pdbx_seq_one_letter_code
_entity_poly.pdbx_strand_id
1 'polypeptide(L)'
;MKWSPRIIFIVILMLGLGVVPLLADYFGEPFYTVMFSRMLILSIGAVSLNLILGFGGMVSFGHAVYLGIGSYMVGIGTMHAVEDGIEWMANGFLQITLAIVFSALTGLVIGAISLRTRGVY
;
A
#
# COMPACT_ATOMS: atom_id res chain seq x y z
N MET A 1 3.83 -28.65 18.66
CA MET A 1 3.81 -28.20 17.25
C MET A 1 4.69 -29.12 16.42
N LYS A 2 4.15 -29.83 15.42
CA LYS A 2 4.97 -30.65 14.51
C LYS A 2 5.55 -29.74 13.43
N TRP A 3 6.86 -29.52 13.44
CA TRP A 3 7.54 -28.70 12.45
C TRP A 3 7.54 -29.44 11.11
N SER A 4 6.65 -29.04 10.21
CA SER A 4 6.64 -29.50 8.83
C SER A 4 7.80 -28.86 8.06
N PRO A 5 8.43 -29.55 7.08
CA PRO A 5 9.47 -28.97 6.22
C PRO A 5 9.08 -27.61 5.61
N ARG A 6 7.78 -27.41 5.33
CA ARG A 6 7.23 -26.14 4.83
C ARG A 6 7.37 -25.00 5.84
N ILE A 7 7.09 -25.27 7.12
CA ILE A 7 7.18 -24.27 8.19
C ILE A 7 8.64 -23.87 8.39
N ILE A 8 9.55 -24.84 8.36
CA ILE A 8 10.99 -24.59 8.46
C ILE A 8 11.44 -23.67 7.31
N PHE A 9 11.03 -23.96 6.08
CA PHE A 9 11.35 -23.12 4.92
C PHE A 9 10.81 -21.69 5.06
N ILE A 10 9.54 -21.53 5.46
CA ILE A 10 8.93 -20.20 5.65
C ILE A 10 9.66 -19.42 6.73
N VAL A 11 10.00 -20.07 7.85
CA VAL A 11 10.72 -19.42 8.95
C VAL A 11 12.12 -18.98 8.52
N ILE A 12 12.86 -19.82 7.79
CA ILE A 12 14.17 -19.45 7.24
C ILE A 12 14.04 -18.25 6.30
N LEU A 13 13.05 -18.25 5.42
CA LEU A 13 12.83 -17.16 4.47
C LEU A 13 12.43 -15.84 5.18
N MET A 14 11.57 -15.92 6.20
CA MET A 14 11.17 -14.78 7.03
C MET A 14 12.36 -14.21 7.82
N LEU A 15 13.18 -15.08 8.41
CA LEU A 15 14.40 -14.68 9.11
C LEU A 15 15.39 -14.05 8.13
N GLY A 16 15.59 -14.63 6.95
CA GLY A 16 16.44 -14.09 5.90
C GLY A 16 16.02 -12.69 5.49
N LEU A 17 14.73 -12.47 5.24
CA LEU A 17 14.16 -11.15 4.93
C LEU A 17 14.33 -10.15 6.09
N GLY A 18 14.14 -10.59 7.34
CA GLY A 18 14.33 -9.75 8.53
C GLY A 18 15.78 -9.32 8.76
N VAL A 19 16.75 -10.08 8.26
CA VAL A 19 18.18 -9.78 8.36
C VAL A 19 18.65 -8.78 7.29
N VAL A 20 17.92 -8.64 6.17
CA VAL A 20 18.26 -7.70 5.09
C VAL A 20 18.53 -6.27 5.58
N PRO A 21 17.66 -5.60 6.37
CA PRO A 21 17.93 -4.25 6.84
C PRO A 21 19.16 -4.15 7.75
N LEU A 22 19.44 -5.18 8.56
CA LEU A 22 20.61 -5.21 9.45
C LEU A 22 21.91 -5.32 8.63
N LEU A 23 21.91 -6.15 7.59
CA LEU A 23 23.06 -6.27 6.69
C LEU A 23 23.25 -5.01 5.85
N ALA A 24 22.16 -4.45 5.32
CA ALA A 24 22.20 -3.23 4.53
C ALA A 24 22.81 -2.06 5.31
N ASP A 25 22.44 -1.91 6.59
CA ASP A 25 23.01 -0.91 7.49
C ASP A 25 24.49 -1.20 7.79
N TYR A 26 24.84 -2.46 8.08
CA TYR A 26 26.22 -2.86 8.34
C TYR A 26 27.17 -2.60 7.17
N PHE A 27 26.72 -2.84 5.93
CA PHE A 27 27.50 -2.59 4.71
C PHE A 27 27.40 -1.14 4.22
N GLY A 28 26.58 -0.29 4.86
CA GLY A 28 26.39 1.11 4.46
C GLY A 28 25.63 1.29 3.15
N GLU A 29 24.84 0.29 2.73
CA GLU A 29 24.14 0.26 1.44
C GLU A 29 22.61 0.21 1.65
N PRO A 30 21.96 1.35 1.99
CA PRO A 30 20.52 1.41 2.26
C PRO A 30 19.65 1.07 1.03
N PHE A 31 20.24 1.06 -0.17
CA PHE A 31 19.61 0.63 -1.41
C PHE A 31 18.95 -0.75 -1.27
N TYR A 32 19.60 -1.71 -0.63
CA TYR A 32 19.06 -3.06 -0.48
C TYR A 32 17.77 -3.08 0.35
N THR A 33 17.70 -2.29 1.42
CA THR A 33 16.48 -2.15 2.23
C THR A 33 15.31 -1.59 1.41
N VAL A 34 15.58 -0.56 0.61
CA VAL A 34 14.55 0.05 -0.26
C VAL A 34 14.13 -0.90 -1.38
N MET A 35 15.08 -1.64 -1.96
CA MET A 35 14.79 -2.60 -3.03
C MET A 35 13.91 -3.75 -2.52
N PHE A 36 14.30 -4.40 -1.42
CA PHE A 36 13.56 -5.52 -0.85
C PHE A 36 12.18 -5.10 -0.32
N SER A 37 12.07 -3.92 0.31
CA SER A 37 10.75 -3.42 0.75
C SER A 37 9.80 -3.20 -0.42
N ARG A 38 10.27 -2.63 -1.54
CA ARG A 38 9.46 -2.50 -2.77
C ARG A 38 9.04 -3.86 -3.33
N MET A 39 9.95 -4.82 -3.41
CA MET A 39 9.64 -6.18 -3.86
C MET A 39 8.56 -6.83 -2.99
N LEU A 40 8.65 -6.71 -1.66
CA LEU A 40 7.65 -7.24 -0.73
C LEU A 40 6.29 -6.55 -0.91
N ILE A 41 6.25 -5.22 -0.97
CA ILE A 41 5.01 -4.45 -1.16
C ILE A 41 4.30 -4.89 -2.45
N LEU A 42 5.03 -4.98 -3.56
CA LEU A 42 4.48 -5.43 -4.84
C LEU A 42 4.02 -6.89 -4.80
N SER A 43 4.76 -7.75 -4.10
CA SER A 43 4.39 -9.17 -3.91
C SER A 43 3.11 -9.32 -3.10
N ILE A 44 2.94 -8.55 -2.03
CA ILE A 44 1.71 -8.51 -1.23
C ILE A 44 0.54 -8.05 -2.10
N GLY A 45 0.74 -7.00 -2.92
CA GLY A 45 -0.25 -6.54 -3.88
C GLY A 45 -0.68 -7.63 -4.87
N ALA A 46 0.29 -8.34 -5.46
CA ALA A 46 0.02 -9.44 -6.39
C ALA A 46 -0.70 -10.63 -5.74
N VAL A 47 -0.30 -11.03 -4.52
CA VAL A 47 -0.94 -12.11 -3.78
C VAL A 47 -2.36 -11.73 -3.36
N SER A 48 -2.56 -10.49 -2.87
CA SER A 48 -3.89 -9.96 -2.54
C SER A 48 -4.82 -10.02 -3.75
N LEU A 49 -4.32 -9.62 -4.93
CA LEU A 49 -5.09 -9.69 -6.17
C LEU A 49 -5.44 -11.12 -6.55
N ASN A 50 -4.48 -12.05 -6.46
CA ASN A 50 -4.72 -13.47 -6.72
C ASN A 50 -5.75 -14.05 -5.74
N LEU A 51 -5.75 -13.61 -4.48
CA LEU A 51 -6.74 -14.04 -3.49
C LEU A 51 -8.15 -13.57 -3.84
N ILE A 52 -8.30 -12.28 -4.15
CA ILE A 52 -9.60 -11.66 -4.44
C ILE A 52 -10.16 -12.19 -5.77
N LEU A 53 -9.34 -12.25 -6.83
CA LEU A 53 -9.79 -12.74 -8.14
C LEU A 53 -9.91 -14.26 -8.18
N GLY A 54 -8.90 -14.96 -7.67
CA GLY A 54 -8.81 -16.42 -7.77
C GLY A 54 -9.77 -17.16 -6.83
N PHE A 55 -9.96 -16.66 -5.60
CA PHE A 55 -10.85 -17.30 -4.62
C PHE A 55 -12.15 -16.52 -4.40
N GLY A 56 -12.12 -15.19 -4.50
CA GLY A 56 -13.28 -14.35 -4.24
C GLY A 56 -14.20 -14.14 -5.44
N GLY A 57 -13.75 -14.37 -6.67
CA GLY A 57 -14.53 -14.17 -7.90
C GLY A 57 -15.03 -12.74 -8.13
N MET A 58 -14.67 -11.79 -7.27
CA MET A 58 -15.15 -10.41 -7.30
C MET A 58 -14.07 -9.49 -7.86
N VAL A 59 -14.30 -8.94 -9.05
CA VAL A 59 -13.46 -7.90 -9.65
C VAL A 59 -13.90 -6.51 -9.13
N SER A 60 -13.86 -6.27 -7.82
CA SER A 60 -14.21 -4.93 -7.28
C SER A 60 -13.02 -4.25 -6.63
N PHE A 61 -12.42 -3.32 -7.38
CA PHE A 61 -11.32 -2.46 -6.95
C PHE A 61 -11.77 -1.12 -6.36
N GLY A 62 -13.08 -0.91 -6.18
CA GLY A 62 -13.62 0.40 -5.78
C GLY A 62 -12.97 0.96 -4.52
N HIS A 63 -12.67 0.09 -3.54
CA HIS A 63 -12.02 0.50 -2.28
C HIS A 63 -10.53 0.84 -2.40
N ALA A 64 -9.81 0.22 -3.34
CA ALA A 64 -8.38 0.44 -3.52
C ALA A 64 -8.08 1.86 -4.00
N VAL A 65 -8.98 2.44 -4.80
CA VAL A 65 -8.91 3.84 -5.24
C VAL A 65 -8.89 4.80 -4.04
N TYR A 66 -9.77 4.60 -3.05
CA TYR A 66 -9.87 5.50 -1.90
C TYR A 66 -8.66 5.37 -0.97
N LEU A 67 -8.15 4.15 -0.77
CA LEU A 67 -6.90 3.92 -0.04
C LEU A 67 -5.71 4.59 -0.74
N GLY A 68 -5.64 4.47 -2.07
CA GLY A 68 -4.62 5.15 -2.87
C GLY A 68 -4.67 6.66 -2.70
N ILE A 69 -5.83 7.28 -2.89
CA ILE A 69 -6.02 8.73 -2.72
C ILE A 69 -5.61 9.18 -1.31
N GLY A 70 -6.09 8.50 -0.27
CA GLY A 70 -5.73 8.83 1.11
C GLY A 70 -4.22 8.76 1.36
N SER A 71 -3.57 7.69 0.89
CA SER A 71 -2.12 7.51 1.03
C SER A 71 -1.31 8.59 0.32
N TYR A 72 -1.75 9.03 -0.87
CA TYR A 72 -1.10 10.12 -1.60
C TYR A 72 -1.30 11.48 -0.93
N MET A 73 -2.49 11.78 -0.39
CA MET A 73 -2.71 13.04 0.33
C MET A 73 -1.78 13.16 1.54
N VAL A 74 -1.63 12.09 2.32
CA VAL A 74 -0.70 12.05 3.46
C VAL A 74 0.75 12.11 2.98
N GLY A 75 1.14 11.25 2.02
CA GLY A 75 2.52 11.16 1.54
C GLY A 75 3.02 12.46 0.93
N ILE A 76 2.25 13.07 0.02
CA ILE A 76 2.59 14.36 -0.59
C ILE A 76 2.63 15.47 0.46
N GLY A 77 1.67 15.48 1.38
CA GLY A 77 1.62 16.47 2.46
C GLY A 77 2.86 16.41 3.35
N THR A 78 3.28 15.20 3.71
CA THR A 78 4.50 14.96 4.49
C THR A 78 5.76 15.30 3.70
N MET A 79 5.84 15.00 2.40
CA MET A 79 7.01 15.39 1.59
C MET A 79 7.19 16.90 1.54
N HIS A 80 6.15 17.69 1.26
CA HIS A 80 6.26 19.15 1.25
C HIS A 80 6.55 19.74 2.65
N ALA A 81 6.10 19.07 3.71
CA ALA A 81 6.44 19.50 5.07
C ALA A 81 7.93 19.26 5.40
N VAL A 82 8.51 18.15 4.93
CA VAL A 82 9.89 17.76 5.25
C VAL A 82 10.90 18.40 4.29
N GLU A 83 10.61 18.44 3.00
CA GLU A 83 11.54 18.90 1.95
C GLU A 83 11.43 20.41 1.69
N ASP A 84 10.21 20.94 1.60
CA ASP A 84 9.98 22.37 1.29
C ASP A 84 9.83 23.25 2.54
N GLY A 85 9.86 22.65 3.74
CA GLY A 85 9.71 23.35 5.02
C GLY A 85 8.29 23.88 5.28
N ILE A 86 7.28 23.36 4.58
CA ILE A 86 5.89 23.80 4.71
C ILE A 86 5.22 23.09 5.90
N GLU A 87 5.54 23.52 7.11
CA GLU A 87 5.13 22.84 8.36
C GLU A 87 3.62 22.63 8.50
N TRP A 88 2.80 23.56 8.00
CA TRP A 88 1.34 23.43 8.07
C TRP A 88 0.79 22.23 7.27
N MET A 89 1.56 21.72 6.30
CA MET A 89 1.22 20.55 5.49
C MET A 89 1.41 19.22 6.25
N ALA A 90 2.14 19.22 7.37
CA ALA A 90 2.26 18.09 8.28
C ALA A 90 1.07 17.95 9.25
N ASN A 91 0.09 18.86 9.19
CA ASN A 91 -1.07 18.79 10.06
C ASN A 91 -1.96 17.59 9.70
N GLY A 92 -2.02 16.60 10.57
CA GLY A 92 -2.81 15.37 10.35
C GLY A 92 -4.30 15.63 10.10
N PHE A 93 -4.90 16.65 10.73
CA PHE A 93 -6.29 17.01 10.46
C PHE A 93 -6.49 17.56 9.05
N LEU A 94 -5.53 18.33 8.57
CA LEU A 94 -5.55 18.85 7.20
C LEU A 94 -5.39 17.72 6.19
N GLN A 95 -4.43 16.81 6.41
CA GLN A 95 -4.22 15.64 5.55
C GLN A 95 -5.45 14.73 5.51
N ILE A 96 -6.09 14.46 6.66
CA ILE A 96 -7.35 13.69 6.74
C ILE A 96 -8.48 14.41 5.99
N THR A 97 -8.61 15.73 6.17
CA THR A 97 -9.65 16.52 5.49
C THR A 97 -9.46 16.46 3.98
N LEU A 98 -8.23 16.65 3.50
CA LEU A 98 -7.91 16.51 2.07
C LEU A 98 -8.18 15.09 1.56
N ALA A 99 -7.77 14.06 2.30
CA ALA A 99 -8.06 12.67 1.95
C ALA A 99 -9.56 12.41 1.79
N ILE A 100 -10.40 12.92 2.70
CA ILE A 100 -11.86 12.79 2.62
C ILE A 100 -12.41 13.56 1.42
N VAL A 101 -12.03 14.82 1.24
CA VAL A 101 -12.54 15.68 0.15
C VAL A 101 -12.19 15.08 -1.21
N PHE A 102 -10.94 14.70 -1.44
CA PHE A 102 -10.53 14.11 -2.72
C PHE A 102 -11.15 12.73 -2.94
N SER A 103 -11.26 11.89 -1.90
CA SER A 103 -11.95 10.60 -2.01
C SER A 103 -13.43 10.77 -2.34
N ALA A 104 -14.10 11.76 -1.74
CA ALA A 104 -15.51 12.07 -2.01
C ALA A 104 -15.70 12.59 -3.45
N LEU A 105 -14.82 13.49 -3.91
CA LEU A 105 -14.85 14.00 -5.29
C LEU A 105 -14.65 12.86 -6.31
N THR A 106 -13.64 12.01 -6.10
CA THR A 106 -13.42 10.85 -6.98
C THR A 106 -14.57 9.87 -6.90
N GLY A 107 -15.11 9.61 -5.70
CA GLY A 107 -16.29 8.77 -5.51
C GLY A 107 -17.53 9.31 -6.20
N LEU A 108 -17.70 10.64 -6.25
CA LEU A 108 -18.79 11.29 -6.97
C LEU A 108 -18.66 11.08 -8.48
N VAL A 109 -17.45 11.20 -9.04
CA VAL A 109 -17.19 10.92 -10.46
C VAL A 109 -17.42 9.43 -10.77
N ILE A 110 -16.85 8.52 -9.98
CA ILE A 110 -17.01 7.08 -10.17
C ILE A 110 -18.48 6.68 -10.02
N GLY A 111 -19.17 7.21 -9.00
CA GLY A 111 -20.59 6.98 -8.75
C GLY A 111 -21.46 7.49 -9.90
N ALA A 112 -21.21 8.70 -10.40
CA ALA A 112 -21.94 9.25 -11.54
C ALA A 112 -21.81 8.38 -12.81
N ILE A 113 -20.64 7.78 -13.04
CA ILE A 113 -20.42 6.83 -14.15
C ILE A 113 -21.12 5.49 -13.87
N SER A 114 -20.94 4.95 -12.66
CA SER A 114 -21.48 3.65 -12.25
C SER A 114 -23.01 3.61 -12.28
N LEU A 115 -23.67 4.73 -11.98
CA LEU A 115 -25.13 4.88 -12.07
C LEU A 115 -25.64 4.85 -13.53
N ARG A 116 -24.79 5.10 -14.51
CA ARG A 116 -25.13 5.10 -15.95
C ARG A 116 -24.81 3.77 -16.63
N THR A 117 -24.00 2.92 -16.00
CA THR A 117 -23.72 1.56 -16.48
C THR A 117 -24.74 0.58 -15.91
N ARG A 118 -25.48 -0.14 -16.78
CA ARG A 118 -26.34 -1.26 -16.37
C ARG A 118 -25.58 -2.58 -16.59
N GLY A 119 -25.44 -3.40 -15.54
CA GLY A 119 -24.71 -4.68 -15.54
C GLY A 119 -23.21 -4.47 -15.29
N VAL A 120 -22.51 -5.28 -14.50
CA VAL A 120 -22.59 -6.75 -14.37
C VAL A 120 -22.39 -7.14 -12.90
N TYR A 121 -23.44 -7.66 -12.28
CA TYR A 121 -23.26 -8.93 -11.57
C TYR A 121 -23.48 -10.04 -12.60
#